data_AF-A0A820IKE1-F1
#
_entry.id   AF-A0A820IKE1-F1
#
_cell.length_a   1.000
_cell.length_b   1.000
_cell.length_c   1.000
_cell.angle_alpha   90.00
_cell.angle_beta   90.00
_cell.angle_gamma   90.00
#
_symmetry.space_group_name_H-M   'P 1'
#
loop_
_entity.id
_entity.type
_entity.pdbx_description
1 polymer ?
#
loop_
_entity_poly.entity_id
_entity_poly.type
_entity_poly.pdbx_seq_one_letter_code
_entity_poly.pdbx_strand_id
1 'polypeptide(L)'
;RAKYAVLVAKHACGFLMAPSNVKFPLNPTGKIISYNYTVDYSPVKGLNILDEFIKSCENKQIRTGFYYTVVTNNWLNVESGF
;
A
#
# COMPACT_ATOMS: atom_id res chain seq x y z
N ARG A 1 -1.52 25.11 -13.27
CA ARG A 1 -0.89 23.76 -13.19
C ARG A 1 -0.99 23.26 -11.76
N ALA A 2 -1.37 22.01 -11.54
CA ALA A 2 -1.41 21.40 -10.20
C ALA A 2 -0.02 21.47 -9.54
N LYS A 3 0.00 21.73 -8.22
CA LYS A 3 1.23 21.81 -7.41
C LYS A 3 1.51 20.54 -6.63
N TYR A 4 0.47 19.76 -6.38
CA TYR A 4 0.50 18.53 -5.60
C TYR A 4 -0.36 17.45 -6.26
N ALA A 5 0.00 16.20 -6.05
CA ALA A 5 -0.83 15.04 -6.36
C ALA A 5 -0.72 14.03 -5.21
N VAL A 6 -1.84 13.44 -4.82
CA VAL A 6 -1.91 12.44 -3.74
C VAL A 6 -2.42 11.11 -4.30
N LEU A 7 -1.69 10.04 -4.00
CA LEU A 7 -2.07 8.67 -4.39
C LEU A 7 -2.48 7.86 -3.15
N VAL A 8 -3.54 7.07 -3.28
CA VAL A 8 -3.97 6.12 -2.24
C VAL A 8 -3.07 4.89 -2.28
N ALA A 9 -2.00 4.90 -1.50
CA ALA A 9 -1.07 3.78 -1.41
C ALA A 9 -1.75 2.51 -0.85
N LYS A 10 -2.63 2.69 0.15
CA LYS A 10 -3.46 1.65 0.74
C LYS A 10 -4.79 2.23 1.25
N HIS A 11 -5.90 1.66 0.81
CA HIS A 11 -7.25 2.00 1.29
C HIS A 11 -7.79 0.95 2.28
N ALA A 12 -9.03 1.13 2.75
CA ALA A 12 -9.70 0.27 3.73
C ALA A 12 -9.75 -1.21 3.34
N CYS A 13 -9.77 -1.54 2.04
CA CYS A 13 -9.71 -2.93 1.60
C CYS A 13 -8.41 -3.64 2.04
N GLY A 14 -7.34 -2.88 2.31
CA GLY A 14 -6.04 -3.39 2.72
C GLY A 14 -5.04 -3.53 1.56
N PHE A 15 -5.47 -3.52 0.30
CA PHE A 15 -4.55 -3.75 -0.82
C PHE A 15 -3.47 -2.66 -0.90
N LEU A 16 -2.19 -3.08 -0.94
CA LEU A 16 -1.05 -2.18 -1.08
C LEU A 16 -0.58 -2.12 -2.54
N MET A 17 -0.50 -0.92 -3.11
CA MET A 17 -0.08 -0.71 -4.51
C MET A 17 1.44 -0.80 -4.75
N ALA A 18 2.22 -1.21 -3.75
CA ALA A 18 3.65 -1.41 -3.83
C ALA A 18 4.04 -2.76 -3.24
N PRO A 19 5.23 -3.29 -3.60
CA PRO A 19 5.80 -4.45 -2.95
C PRO A 19 5.91 -4.26 -1.43
N SER A 20 5.84 -5.34 -0.67
CA SER A 20 5.97 -5.27 0.79
C SER A 20 6.86 -6.36 1.35
N ASN A 21 7.76 -5.94 2.25
CA ASN A 21 8.59 -6.82 3.06
C ASN A 21 8.02 -7.01 4.48
N VAL A 22 6.80 -6.52 4.75
CA VAL A 22 6.17 -6.61 6.06
C VAL A 22 5.84 -8.07 6.37
N LYS A 23 6.20 -8.51 7.58
CA LYS A 23 5.88 -9.82 8.13
C LYS A 23 5.24 -9.66 9.52
N PHE A 24 4.27 -10.49 9.85
CA PHE A 24 3.57 -10.43 11.13
C PHE A 24 3.13 -11.82 11.60
N PRO A 25 2.98 -12.03 12.93
CA PRO A 25 2.48 -13.28 13.46
C PRO A 25 0.97 -13.42 13.22
N LEU A 26 0.55 -14.62 12.81
CA LEU A 26 -0.85 -15.00 12.74
C LEU A 26 -1.29 -15.52 14.11
N ASN A 27 -2.07 -14.72 14.83
CA ASN A 27 -2.67 -15.15 16.10
C ASN A 27 -3.78 -16.19 15.85
N PRO A 28 -3.94 -17.21 16.72
CA PRO A 28 -3.12 -17.54 17.89
C PRO A 28 -1.92 -18.45 17.58
N THR A 29 -1.79 -18.93 16.33
CA THR A 29 -0.79 -19.94 15.94
C THR A 29 0.68 -19.49 16.08
N GLY A 30 0.94 -18.18 16.18
CA GLY A 30 2.29 -17.62 16.22
C GLY A 30 3.07 -17.73 14.90
N LYS A 31 2.48 -18.31 13.86
CA LYS A 31 3.11 -18.47 12.54
C LYS A 31 3.36 -17.10 11.92
N ILE A 32 4.61 -16.81 11.56
CA ILE A 32 4.94 -15.59 10.82
C ILE A 32 4.48 -15.73 9.37
N ILE A 33 3.72 -14.76 8.89
CA ILE A 33 3.31 -14.64 7.50
C ILE A 33 3.75 -13.30 6.90
N SER A 34 4.02 -13.30 5.60
CA SER A 34 4.24 -12.06 4.84
C SER A 34 2.90 -11.37 4.56
N TYR A 35 2.89 -10.04 4.50
CA TYR A 35 1.73 -9.31 4.01
C TYR A 35 1.55 -9.57 2.51
N ASN A 36 0.58 -10.42 2.21
CA ASN A 36 0.38 -10.98 0.86
C ASN A 36 -0.78 -10.33 0.09
N TYR A 37 -1.32 -9.22 0.58
CA TYR A 37 -2.37 -8.47 -0.12
C TYR A 37 -1.79 -7.18 -0.72
N THR A 38 -0.89 -7.38 -1.67
CA THR A 38 -0.08 -6.34 -2.31
C THR A 38 0.04 -6.60 -3.81
N VAL A 39 0.62 -5.65 -4.54
CA VAL A 39 0.93 -5.79 -5.97
C VAL A 39 1.77 -7.03 -6.31
N ASP A 40 2.64 -7.50 -5.40
CA ASP A 40 3.48 -8.69 -5.60
C ASP A 40 2.66 -9.98 -5.81
N TYR A 41 1.44 -10.00 -5.29
CA TYR A 41 0.51 -11.14 -5.35
C TYR A 41 -0.61 -10.92 -6.37
N SER A 42 -0.43 -9.99 -7.31
CA SER A 42 -1.39 -9.66 -8.36
C SER A 42 -0.88 -10.07 -9.75
N PRO A 43 -1.73 -10.06 -10.80
CA PRO A 43 -1.28 -10.33 -12.18
C PRO A 43 -0.19 -9.37 -12.68
N VAL A 44 -0.06 -8.19 -12.06
CA VAL A 44 0.96 -7.18 -12.38
C VAL A 44 2.15 -7.20 -11.40
N LYS A 45 2.45 -8.38 -10.84
CA LYS A 45 3.62 -8.60 -9.97
C LYS A 45 4.91 -8.07 -10.60
N GLY A 46 5.78 -7.49 -9.78
CA GLY A 46 7.02 -6.86 -10.21
C GLY A 46 6.92 -5.36 -10.53
N LEU A 47 5.70 -4.80 -10.55
CA LEU A 47 5.50 -3.35 -10.60
C LEU A 47 5.57 -2.72 -9.22
N ASN A 48 6.08 -1.49 -9.17
CA ASN A 48 5.96 -0.60 -8.00
C ASN A 48 5.23 0.67 -8.42
N ILE A 49 3.90 0.68 -8.23
CA ILE A 49 3.02 1.78 -8.69
C ILE A 49 3.35 3.08 -7.96
N LEU A 50 3.82 3.00 -6.72
CA LEU A 50 4.23 4.17 -5.93
C LEU A 50 5.46 4.84 -6.55
N ASP A 51 6.45 4.06 -6.98
CA ASP A 51 7.64 4.58 -7.65
C ASP A 51 7.31 5.20 -9.01
N GLU A 52 6.43 4.55 -9.79
CA GLU A 52 5.98 5.09 -11.08
C GLU A 52 5.22 6.41 -10.92
N PHE A 53 4.40 6.52 -9.87
CA PHE A 53 3.69 7.75 -9.54
C PHE A 53 4.65 8.88 -9.12
N ILE A 54 5.65 8.58 -8.30
CA ILE A 54 6.70 9.54 -7.91
C ILE A 54 7.40 10.07 -9.15
N LYS A 55 7.93 9.18 -10.00
CA LYS A 55 8.64 9.54 -11.24
C LYS A 55 7.77 10.40 -12.16
N SER A 56 6.48 10.06 -12.27
CA SER A 56 5.52 10.81 -13.09
C SER A 56 5.28 12.22 -12.56
N CYS A 57 5.23 12.40 -11.23
CA CYS A 57 5.06 13.69 -10.59
C CYS A 57 6.33 14.55 -10.69
N GLU A 58 7.51 13.96 -10.47
CA GLU A 58 8.81 14.60 -10.59
C GLU A 58 9.04 15.16 -11.99
N ASN A 59 8.78 14.35 -13.03
CA ASN A 59 8.84 14.78 -14.44
C ASN A 59 7.94 15.97 -14.74
N LYS A 60 6.90 16.20 -13.93
CA LYS A 60 5.95 17.30 -14.08
C LYS A 60 6.14 18.40 -13.02
N GLN A 61 7.20 18.36 -12.21
CA GLN A 61 7.43 19.30 -11.11
C GLN A 61 6.21 19.41 -10.18
N ILE A 62 5.52 18.30 -9.95
CA ILE A 62 4.39 18.17 -9.03
C ILE A 62 4.92 17.51 -7.76
N ARG A 63 4.58 18.06 -6.59
CA ARG A 63 4.94 17.45 -5.30
C ARG A 63 4.03 16.26 -5.01
N THR A 64 4.64 15.17 -4.60
CA THR A 64 3.95 13.89 -4.36
C THR A 64 3.50 13.78 -2.91
N GLY A 65 2.31 13.23 -2.69
CA GLY A 65 1.83 12.80 -1.38
C GLY A 65 1.17 11.42 -1.47
N PHE A 66 1.03 10.76 -0.32
CA PHE A 66 0.36 9.47 -0.22
C PHE A 66 -0.70 9.48 0.87
N TYR A 67 -1.85 8.90 0.56
CA TYR A 67 -2.82 8.47 1.56
C TYR A 67 -2.57 7.01 1.90
N TYR A 68 -2.55 6.69 3.19
CA TYR A 68 -2.34 5.35 3.70
C TYR A 68 -3.22 5.13 4.94
N THR A 69 -4.23 4.25 4.84
CA THR A 69 -5.06 3.96 6.02
C THR A 69 -4.29 3.10 7.03
N VAL A 70 -4.37 3.48 8.31
CA VAL A 70 -3.85 2.69 9.44
C VAL A 70 -4.96 2.10 10.30
N VAL A 71 -6.16 2.65 10.20
CA VAL A 71 -7.31 2.34 11.07
C VAL A 71 -8.19 1.21 10.55
N THR A 72 -8.14 0.88 9.26
CA THR A 72 -9.03 -0.14 8.66
C THR A 72 -8.26 -1.04 7.71
N ASN A 73 -8.54 -2.33 7.77
CA ASN A 73 -8.03 -3.33 6.85
C ASN A 73 -9.00 -4.52 6.75
N ASN A 74 -9.85 -4.51 5.73
CA ASN A 74 -10.88 -5.55 5.54
C ASN A 74 -10.25 -6.93 5.27
N TRP A 75 -9.11 -6.98 4.58
CA TRP A 75 -8.38 -8.23 4.35
C TRP A 75 -7.94 -8.91 5.65
N LEU A 76 -7.57 -8.13 6.66
CA LEU A 76 -7.20 -8.62 7.99
C LEU A 76 -8.37 -8.58 8.99
N ASN A 77 -9.59 -8.29 8.54
CA ASN A 77 -10.77 -8.12 9.39
C ASN A 77 -10.56 -7.09 10.53
N VAL A 78 -9.91 -5.96 10.21
CA VAL A 78 -9.71 -4.83 11.11
C VAL A 78 -10.67 -3.71 10.73
N GLU A 79 -11.68 -3.48 11.56
CA GLU A 79 -12.71 -2.44 11.34
C GLU A 79 -12.41 -1.14 12.07
N SER A 80 -11.58 -1.19 13.11
CA SER A 80 -11.05 -0.02 13.81
C SER A 80 -9.68 -0.37 14.42
N GLY A 81 -8.64 0.30 13.95
CA GLY A 81 -7.31 0.33 14.56
C GLY A 81 -7.24 1.39 15.66
N PHE A 82 -6.12 1.40 16.36
CA PHE A 82 -5.81 2.34 17.44
C PHE A 82 -5.95 3.82 17.05
#